data_AF-A0A7S2NPU2-F1
#
_entry.id   AF-A0A7S2NPU2-F1
#
_cell.length_a   1.000
_cell.length_b   1.000
_cell.length_c   1.000
_cell.angle_alpha   90.00
_cell.angle_beta   90.00
_cell.angle_gamma   90.00
#
_symmetry.space_group_name_H-M   'P 1'
#
loop_
_entity.id
_entity.type
_entity.pdbx_description
1 polymer ?
#
loop_
_entity_poly.entity_id
_entity_poly.type
_entity_poly.pdbx_seq_one_letter_code
_entity_poly.pdbx_strand_id
1 'polypeptide(L)'
;GADGPGATGPARPCSPRAPSFGPESPAPAPAPAPQRPPGASAGEHRRRYEDRKKVKIVGLVDDGKQHNGKTGSIETFDGATGFYKVKIVVINAPNAGLRAASQQYVFLSHENIELHQDQVERDAVLNGDEIVLLGAGEAKKKLYQVRIDPQYWYDKAIERVFDARNDFEVLDLPAQLIEDKGILKRAYRKISLAVHPDKNQHPQAADAFRKTYGAFETLMDDRQMRRLLWVLGKLDPDAEEPFAFDEDEEDELFQWWWEASVPEIEKQVAELEGQQLDEFGAMWISDGLGADVADVRWIGLAVAKRLHKEGKAIFVDVRDYVDFVAGHIEGAYSTPLPDMIDYGVVNIFMQAGQDLIPKMLRRPKLPIIVYSEVATPFSRCRAWCRWLLRAGHKTIQAGQVRRLRGGIFGWRHKDGPITRPIDGGAPTIASGVPNGALADAPAP
;
A
#
# COMPACT_ATOMS: atom_id res chain seq x y z
N GLY A 1 30.37 -43.74 53.25
CA GLY A 1 29.80 -43.47 54.58
C GLY A 1 28.46 -42.80 54.38
N ALA A 2 27.43 -43.37 55.00
CA ALA A 2 26.13 -42.83 55.43
C ALA A 2 25.35 -41.91 54.48
N ASP A 3 24.05 -42.00 54.26
CA ASP A 3 22.95 -42.91 54.61
C ASP A 3 21.76 -42.40 53.76
N GLY A 4 20.91 -43.27 53.21
CA GLY A 4 19.55 -42.88 52.77
C GLY A 4 18.60 -42.84 53.97
N PRO A 5 17.27 -43.02 53.81
CA PRO A 5 16.34 -42.74 52.71
C PRO A 5 15.10 -41.95 53.24
N GLY A 6 14.02 -41.76 52.45
CA GLY A 6 12.71 -41.41 53.05
C GLY A 6 11.64 -40.85 52.12
N ALA A 7 10.71 -41.71 51.70
CA ALA A 7 9.40 -41.36 51.15
C ALA A 7 8.39 -41.07 52.27
N THR A 8 7.42 -40.16 52.07
CA THR A 8 6.06 -40.20 52.66
C THR A 8 5.15 -39.15 51.99
N GLY A 9 3.96 -39.54 51.52
CA GLY A 9 2.78 -38.66 51.44
C GLY A 9 1.92 -38.83 52.71
N PRO A 10 0.60 -38.58 52.71
CA PRO A 10 -0.24 -37.58 52.04
C PRO A 10 -1.06 -36.75 53.08
N ALA A 11 -1.69 -35.61 52.71
CA ALA A 11 -2.85 -35.07 53.43
C ALA A 11 -3.61 -33.98 52.64
N ARG A 12 -4.90 -34.21 52.39
CA ARG A 12 -5.93 -33.16 52.21
C ARG A 12 -6.21 -32.50 53.57
N PRO A 13 -6.77 -31.27 53.65
CA PRO A 13 -8.24 -31.19 53.73
C PRO A 13 -8.90 -29.86 53.26
N CYS A 14 -10.24 -29.94 53.20
CA CYS A 14 -11.24 -28.87 53.42
C CYS A 14 -11.60 -27.89 52.30
N SER A 15 -12.71 -28.24 51.62
CA SER A 15 -13.69 -27.30 51.07
C SER A 15 -14.44 -26.52 52.16
N PRO A 16 -14.90 -25.30 51.84
CA PRO A 16 -16.18 -24.79 52.36
C PRO A 16 -17.13 -24.51 51.17
N ARG A 17 -18.21 -25.28 51.06
CA ARG A 17 -19.60 -24.94 51.46
C ARG A 17 -20.21 -23.78 50.65
N ALA A 18 -21.11 -24.16 49.75
CA ALA A 18 -22.08 -23.28 49.10
C ALA A 18 -23.05 -22.66 50.11
N PRO A 19 -23.44 -21.39 49.95
CA PRO A 19 -24.67 -20.87 50.53
C PRO A 19 -25.86 -21.09 49.58
N SER A 20 -26.92 -21.56 50.20
CA SER A 20 -28.25 -21.91 49.70
C SER A 20 -29.00 -20.73 49.09
N PHE A 21 -29.75 -21.04 48.01
CA PHE A 21 -30.83 -20.22 47.47
C PHE A 21 -31.99 -20.09 48.48
N GLY A 22 -32.51 -18.88 48.61
CA GLY A 22 -33.76 -18.49 49.29
C GLY A 22 -34.35 -17.26 48.57
N PRO A 23 -35.65 -17.01 48.67
CA PRO A 23 -36.54 -16.80 47.51
C PRO A 23 -36.54 -15.38 46.92
N GLU A 24 -36.83 -15.33 45.63
CA GLU A 24 -37.04 -14.13 44.81
C GLU A 24 -38.03 -13.14 45.45
N SER A 25 -37.63 -11.87 45.50
CA SER A 25 -38.57 -10.74 45.52
C SER A 25 -38.59 -10.10 44.14
N PRO A 26 -39.77 -9.80 43.57
CA PRO A 26 -39.89 -9.39 42.17
C PRO A 26 -39.30 -7.99 41.95
N ALA A 27 -38.55 -7.84 40.86
CA ALA A 27 -38.11 -6.55 40.38
C ALA A 27 -39.33 -5.65 40.05
N PRO A 28 -39.26 -4.33 40.31
CA PRO A 28 -40.35 -3.41 40.01
C PRO A 28 -40.61 -3.35 38.50
N ALA A 29 -41.89 -3.40 38.11
CA ALA A 29 -42.31 -3.31 36.72
C ALA A 29 -41.84 -1.98 36.09
N PRO A 30 -41.35 -1.99 34.83
CA PRO A 30 -41.01 -0.76 34.12
C PRO A 30 -42.27 0.10 33.90
N ALA A 31 -42.12 1.41 34.06
CA ALA A 31 -43.17 2.40 33.87
C ALA A 31 -43.82 2.28 32.47
N PRO A 32 -45.14 2.49 32.33
CA PRO A 32 -45.81 2.37 31.05
C PRO A 32 -45.36 3.48 30.09
N ALA A 33 -45.11 3.11 28.83
CA ALA A 33 -44.84 4.04 27.75
C ALA A 33 -46.01 5.04 27.59
N PRO A 34 -45.75 6.32 27.23
CA PRO A 34 -46.80 7.32 27.09
C PRO A 34 -47.80 6.91 25.99
N GLN A 35 -49.08 6.95 26.33
CA GLN A 35 -50.16 6.58 25.41
C GLN A 35 -50.37 7.65 24.33
N ARG A 36 -50.64 7.17 23.12
CA ARG A 36 -50.87 7.95 21.90
C ARG A 36 -52.15 8.80 22.03
N PRO A 37 -52.15 10.10 21.69
CA PRO A 37 -53.40 10.85 21.58
C PRO A 37 -54.24 10.31 20.41
N PRO A 38 -55.57 10.15 20.57
CA PRO A 38 -56.41 9.57 19.54
C PRO A 38 -56.69 10.60 18.45
N GLY A 39 -56.19 10.37 17.22
CA GLY A 39 -56.56 11.20 16.07
C GLY A 39 -55.58 11.33 14.91
N ALA A 40 -54.41 10.70 14.92
CA ALA A 40 -53.48 10.76 13.78
C ALA A 40 -53.60 9.51 12.89
N SER A 41 -54.12 9.69 11.67
CA SER A 41 -54.09 8.70 10.60
C SER A 41 -52.67 8.20 10.35
N ALA A 42 -52.52 6.89 10.08
CA ALA A 42 -51.25 6.26 9.74
C ALA A 42 -50.72 6.77 8.38
N GLY A 43 -50.08 7.93 8.38
CA GLY A 43 -49.14 8.32 7.34
C GLY A 43 -47.74 7.90 7.79
N GLU A 44 -47.01 7.18 6.94
CA GLU A 44 -45.59 6.90 7.17
C GLU A 44 -44.85 8.23 7.38
N HIS A 45 -44.34 8.46 8.59
CA HIS A 45 -43.59 9.67 8.87
C HIS A 45 -42.30 9.65 8.05
N ARG A 46 -42.12 10.65 7.17
CA ARG A 46 -40.96 10.72 6.30
C ARG A 46 -39.71 11.10 7.11
N ARG A 47 -38.72 10.22 7.10
CA ARG A 47 -37.40 10.44 7.70
C ARG A 47 -36.72 11.65 7.04
N ARG A 48 -36.29 12.61 7.85
CA ARG A 48 -35.60 13.85 7.43
C ARG A 48 -34.09 13.78 7.66
N TYR A 49 -33.65 13.03 8.67
CA TYR A 49 -32.23 12.91 9.03
C TYR A 49 -31.79 11.44 9.12
N GLU A 50 -30.57 11.15 8.68
CA GLU A 50 -29.96 9.82 8.73
C GLU A 50 -29.40 9.49 10.12
N ASP A 51 -29.15 8.21 10.38
CA ASP A 51 -28.58 7.75 11.64
C ASP A 51 -27.16 8.28 11.76
N ARG A 52 -26.72 8.47 12.99
CA ARG A 52 -25.40 8.97 13.41
C ARG A 52 -25.10 10.43 13.05
N LYS A 53 -26.03 11.15 12.42
CA LYS A 53 -25.88 12.61 12.24
C LYS A 53 -25.85 13.31 13.59
N LYS A 54 -24.91 14.26 13.74
CA LYS A 54 -24.77 15.11 14.93
C LYS A 54 -25.82 16.22 14.87
N VAL A 55 -26.63 16.30 15.92
CA VAL A 55 -27.79 17.18 15.99
C VAL A 55 -27.79 18.01 17.27
N LYS A 56 -28.39 19.19 17.20
CA LYS A 56 -28.68 20.07 18.32
C LYS A 56 -30.15 19.96 18.66
N ILE A 57 -30.44 19.79 19.95
CA ILE A 57 -31.81 19.68 20.44
C ILE A 57 -32.36 21.08 20.67
N VAL A 58 -33.55 21.35 20.15
CA VAL A 58 -34.19 22.68 20.20
C VAL A 58 -35.68 22.58 20.52
N GLY A 59 -36.24 23.65 21.08
CA GLY A 59 -37.69 23.82 21.17
C GLY A 59 -38.43 22.89 22.15
N LEU A 60 -37.75 22.20 23.07
CA LEU A 60 -38.45 21.43 24.13
C LEU A 60 -39.00 22.37 25.20
N VAL A 61 -40.28 22.23 25.53
CA VAL A 61 -41.01 23.17 26.40
C VAL A 61 -41.11 22.68 27.86
N ASP A 62 -41.17 21.36 28.09
CA ASP A 62 -41.44 20.73 29.40
C ASP A 62 -40.20 20.01 29.97
N ASP A 63 -40.35 18.82 30.59
CA ASP A 63 -39.29 18.01 31.26
C ASP A 63 -38.01 17.78 30.41
N GLY A 64 -38.10 17.99 29.10
CA GLY A 64 -36.98 17.93 28.16
C GLY A 64 -36.14 19.22 28.03
N LYS A 65 -36.55 20.35 28.62
CA LYS A 65 -35.91 21.67 28.44
C LYS A 65 -34.42 21.67 28.81
N GLN A 66 -34.03 20.86 29.78
CA GLN A 66 -32.65 20.63 30.20
C GLN A 66 -31.73 20.04 29.10
N HIS A 67 -32.30 19.57 28.00
CA HIS A 67 -31.58 19.06 26.83
C HIS A 67 -31.52 20.06 25.67
N ASN A 68 -32.28 21.17 25.72
CA ASN A 68 -32.18 22.21 24.70
C ASN A 68 -30.77 22.81 24.66
N GLY A 69 -30.24 22.99 23.45
CA GLY A 69 -28.88 23.47 23.22
C GLY A 69 -27.80 22.39 23.39
N LYS A 70 -28.11 21.21 23.92
CA LYS A 70 -27.17 20.09 23.97
C LYS A 70 -27.06 19.41 22.61
N THR A 71 -25.90 18.81 22.40
CA THR A 71 -25.56 18.08 21.18
C THR A 71 -25.74 16.59 21.39
N GLY A 72 -26.40 15.93 20.45
CA GLY A 72 -26.60 14.48 20.44
C GLY A 72 -26.31 13.87 19.07
N SER A 73 -26.35 12.56 19.00
CA SER A 73 -26.29 11.81 17.74
C SER A 73 -27.56 10.98 17.56
N ILE A 74 -28.13 11.00 16.34
CA ILE A 74 -29.29 10.16 16.02
C ILE A 74 -28.84 8.70 16.04
N GLU A 75 -29.56 7.82 16.73
CA GLU A 75 -29.26 6.39 16.75
C GLU A 75 -30.17 5.63 15.79
N THR A 76 -31.47 5.91 15.86
CA THR A 76 -32.51 5.28 15.05
C THR A 76 -33.71 6.23 14.86
N PHE A 77 -34.50 6.01 13.81
CA PHE A 77 -35.78 6.68 13.57
C PHE A 77 -36.90 5.64 13.57
N ASP A 78 -37.95 5.90 14.34
CA ASP A 78 -39.15 5.06 14.35
C ASP A 78 -40.21 5.65 13.40
N GLY A 79 -40.38 4.99 12.25
CA GLY A 79 -41.34 5.40 11.22
C GLY A 79 -42.82 5.28 11.63
N ALA A 80 -43.13 4.49 12.66
CA ALA A 80 -44.50 4.32 13.16
C ALA A 80 -44.92 5.49 14.07
N THR A 81 -43.98 6.08 14.79
CA THR A 81 -44.23 7.16 15.76
C THR A 81 -43.73 8.53 15.31
N GLY A 82 -42.81 8.58 14.34
CA GLY A 82 -42.24 9.82 13.81
C GLY A 82 -41.15 10.45 14.70
N PHE A 83 -40.67 9.72 15.71
CA PHE A 83 -39.63 10.18 16.64
C PHE A 83 -38.25 9.61 16.32
N TYR A 84 -37.22 10.41 16.56
CA TYR A 84 -35.82 10.02 16.52
C TYR A 84 -35.34 9.66 17.91
N LYS A 85 -34.68 8.52 18.05
CA LYS A 85 -33.93 8.17 19.25
C LYS A 85 -32.57 8.86 19.18
N VAL A 86 -32.36 9.88 20.01
CA VAL A 86 -31.13 10.68 20.04
C VAL A 86 -30.32 10.35 21.28
N LYS A 87 -29.06 9.98 21.07
CA LYS A 87 -28.07 9.71 22.11
C LYS A 87 -27.37 11.00 22.51
N ILE A 88 -27.47 11.36 23.78
CA ILE A 88 -26.81 12.53 24.38
C ILE A 88 -25.72 12.02 25.31
N VAL A 89 -24.51 12.51 25.11
CA VAL A 89 -23.39 12.23 26.00
C VAL A 89 -23.34 13.32 27.06
N VAL A 90 -23.72 12.99 28.29
CA VAL A 90 -23.70 13.94 29.42
C VAL A 90 -22.41 13.73 30.19
N ILE A 91 -21.51 14.71 30.10
CA ILE A 91 -20.26 14.73 30.87
C ILE A 91 -20.60 15.32 32.24
N ASN A 92 -20.56 14.48 33.29
CA ASN A 92 -21.04 14.85 34.62
C ASN A 92 -20.07 15.76 35.41
N ALA A 93 -18.85 16.02 34.91
CA ALA A 93 -17.90 16.96 35.52
C ALA A 93 -16.90 17.53 34.48
N PRO A 94 -16.51 18.82 34.56
CA PRO A 94 -15.70 19.49 33.55
C PRO A 94 -14.28 18.92 33.36
N ASN A 95 -13.76 18.14 34.30
CA ASN A 95 -12.40 17.56 34.25
C ASN A 95 -12.38 16.02 34.24
N ALA A 96 -13.52 15.35 34.06
CA ALA A 96 -13.52 13.91 33.92
C ALA A 96 -13.29 13.55 32.44
N GLY A 97 -12.16 12.94 32.12
CA GLY A 97 -11.87 12.45 30.76
C GLY A 97 -12.96 11.52 30.21
N LEU A 98 -12.90 11.20 28.91
CA LEU A 98 -13.94 10.47 28.13
C LEU A 98 -14.54 9.19 28.77
N ARG A 99 -13.93 8.65 29.84
CA ARG A 99 -14.38 7.43 30.53
C ARG A 99 -15.49 7.64 31.57
N ALA A 100 -15.85 8.87 31.93
CA ALA A 100 -16.90 9.17 32.93
C ALA A 100 -18.20 9.74 32.35
N ALA A 101 -18.43 9.60 31.04
CA ALA A 101 -19.61 10.15 30.39
C ALA A 101 -20.82 9.22 30.53
N SER A 102 -21.92 9.74 31.08
CA SER A 102 -23.19 9.00 31.14
C SER A 102 -23.94 9.16 29.81
N GLN A 103 -24.44 8.06 29.27
CA GLN A 103 -25.18 8.05 28.00
C GLN A 103 -26.67 8.14 28.32
N GLN A 104 -27.33 9.19 27.86
CA GLN A 104 -28.78 9.36 27.96
C GLN A 104 -29.40 9.28 26.57
N TYR A 105 -30.59 8.71 26.48
CA TYR A 105 -31.34 8.62 25.22
C TYR A 105 -32.64 9.39 25.37
N VAL A 106 -32.95 10.23 24.39
CA VAL A 106 -34.18 11.02 24.35
C VAL A 106 -34.85 10.78 23.00
N PHE A 107 -36.18 10.61 23.02
CA PHE A 107 -36.98 10.46 21.81
C PHE A 107 -37.54 11.83 21.42
N LEU A 108 -37.18 12.31 20.23
CA LEU A 108 -37.42 13.69 19.81
C LEU A 108 -38.11 13.73 18.45
N SER A 109 -39.08 14.64 18.30
CA SER A 109 -39.74 14.84 17.00
C SER A 109 -38.81 15.60 16.05
N HIS A 110 -39.11 15.58 14.75
CA HIS A 110 -38.33 16.32 13.76
C HIS A 110 -38.30 17.84 13.98
N GLU A 111 -39.28 18.41 14.70
CA GLU A 111 -39.36 19.84 15.01
C GLU A 111 -38.44 20.23 16.17
N ASN A 112 -37.97 19.24 16.94
CA ASN A 112 -37.14 19.44 18.12
C ASN A 112 -35.65 19.17 17.89
N ILE A 113 -35.25 19.02 16.63
CA ILE A 113 -33.92 18.60 16.22
C ILE A 113 -33.45 19.44 15.04
N GLU A 114 -32.29 20.08 15.19
CA GLU A 114 -31.59 20.77 14.11
C GLU A 114 -30.24 20.09 13.86
N LEU A 115 -29.74 20.11 12.63
CA LEU A 115 -28.37 19.64 12.36
C LEU A 115 -27.37 20.56 13.05
N HIS A 116 -26.38 19.97 13.72
CA HIS A 116 -25.32 20.75 14.33
C HIS A 116 -24.48 21.45 13.26
N GLN A 117 -23.96 22.64 13.54
CA GLN A 117 -23.18 23.41 12.57
C GLN A 117 -21.98 22.62 12.00
N ASP A 118 -21.18 21.94 12.84
CA ASP A 118 -20.11 21.03 12.36
C ASP A 118 -20.61 19.87 11.48
N GLN A 119 -21.88 19.47 11.59
CA GLN A 119 -22.47 18.46 10.72
C GLN A 119 -22.88 19.08 9.39
N VAL A 120 -23.46 20.29 9.41
CA VAL A 120 -23.79 21.04 8.19
C VAL A 120 -22.51 21.40 7.42
N GLU A 121 -21.45 21.82 8.10
CA GLU A 121 -20.14 22.10 7.51
C GLU A 121 -19.49 20.82 6.96
N ARG A 122 -19.54 19.70 7.69
CA ARG A 122 -19.09 18.39 7.15
C ARG A 122 -19.89 17.94 5.93
N ASP A 123 -21.20 18.10 5.97
CA ASP A 123 -22.08 17.75 4.85
C ASP A 123 -21.90 18.73 3.66
N ALA A 124 -21.43 19.96 3.89
CA ALA A 124 -21.16 20.97 2.87
C ALA A 124 -19.73 20.89 2.28
N VAL A 125 -18.77 20.34 3.02
CA VAL A 125 -17.35 20.20 2.62
C VAL A 125 -17.12 18.96 1.73
N LEU A 126 -18.09 18.08 1.57
CA LEU A 126 -18.00 16.91 0.68
C LEU A 126 -18.20 17.30 -0.80
N ASN A 127 -17.16 17.91 -1.38
CA ASN A 127 -16.86 17.87 -2.81
C ASN A 127 -15.73 16.85 -3.02
N GLY A 128 -16.08 15.63 -3.44
CA GLY A 128 -15.13 14.62 -3.91
C GLY A 128 -14.67 13.59 -2.87
N ASP A 129 -14.78 12.33 -3.27
CA ASP A 129 -14.17 11.10 -2.76
C ASP A 129 -13.75 11.01 -1.28
N GLU A 130 -14.70 10.59 -0.43
CA GLU A 130 -14.38 9.76 0.74
C GLU A 130 -15.34 8.57 0.85
N ILE A 131 -14.75 7.38 0.76
CA ILE A 131 -15.41 6.09 0.80
C ILE A 131 -15.75 5.70 2.25
N VAL A 132 -17.06 5.55 2.50
CA VAL A 132 -17.73 4.42 3.17
C VAL A 132 -17.38 4.10 4.61
N LEU A 133 -18.40 4.06 5.47
CA LEU A 133 -18.74 2.84 6.24
C LEU A 133 -20.23 2.84 6.69
N LEU A 134 -20.92 1.72 6.37
CA LEU A 134 -22.24 1.24 6.81
C LEU A 134 -23.44 1.72 5.97
N GLY A 135 -24.36 0.91 5.45
CA GLY A 135 -24.58 -0.54 5.46
C GLY A 135 -25.96 -0.83 4.84
N ALA A 136 -26.11 -2.04 4.29
CA ALA A 136 -27.34 -2.73 3.88
C ALA A 136 -28.03 -2.41 2.52
N GLY A 137 -28.13 -3.46 1.70
CA GLY A 137 -29.38 -3.87 1.06
C GLY A 137 -29.71 -3.27 -0.32
N GLU A 138 -29.54 -4.08 -1.36
CA GLU A 138 -30.09 -3.98 -2.73
C GLU A 138 -29.82 -2.72 -3.58
N ALA A 139 -29.78 -1.50 -3.04
CA ALA A 139 -29.43 -0.28 -3.79
C ALA A 139 -28.00 -0.37 -4.38
N LYS A 140 -27.11 -1.06 -3.66
CA LYS A 140 -25.74 -1.36 -4.09
C LYS A 140 -25.71 -2.17 -5.39
N LYS A 141 -26.68 -3.05 -5.65
CA LYS A 141 -26.71 -3.87 -6.87
C LYS A 141 -27.10 -3.07 -8.12
N LYS A 142 -27.80 -1.94 -7.95
CA LYS A 142 -28.18 -1.02 -9.05
C LYS A 142 -27.20 0.14 -9.23
N LEU A 143 -26.52 0.61 -8.17
CA LEU A 143 -25.59 1.74 -8.26
C LEU A 143 -24.26 1.38 -8.96
N TYR A 144 -23.73 0.17 -8.75
CA TYR A 144 -22.53 -0.32 -9.46
C TYR A 144 -22.80 -0.81 -10.90
N GLN A 145 -24.02 -0.66 -11.42
CA GLN A 145 -24.30 -0.94 -12.83
C GLN A 145 -23.88 0.18 -13.77
N VAL A 146 -23.59 1.38 -13.26
CA VAL A 146 -22.79 2.33 -14.04
C VAL A 146 -21.32 1.99 -13.81
N ARG A 147 -20.88 0.89 -14.43
CA ARG A 147 -19.45 0.66 -14.69
C ARG A 147 -19.03 1.82 -15.59
N ILE A 148 -18.45 2.88 -15.00
CA ILE A 148 -17.61 3.79 -15.80
C ILE A 148 -16.54 2.88 -16.38
N ASP A 149 -16.50 2.81 -17.70
CA ASP A 149 -15.52 2.02 -18.43
C ASP A 149 -14.13 2.41 -17.90
N PRO A 150 -13.29 1.46 -17.42
CA PRO A 150 -11.90 1.76 -17.07
C PRO A 150 -11.17 2.52 -18.18
N GLN A 151 -11.56 2.32 -19.43
CA GLN A 151 -11.06 3.07 -20.59
C GLN A 151 -11.27 4.60 -20.46
N TYR A 152 -12.35 5.07 -19.83
CA TYR A 152 -12.58 6.51 -19.61
C TYR A 152 -11.46 7.17 -18.80
N TRP A 153 -10.96 6.50 -17.75
CA TRP A 153 -9.87 7.03 -16.92
C TRP A 153 -8.53 7.00 -17.63
N TYR A 154 -8.34 5.98 -18.47
CA TYR A 154 -7.19 5.84 -19.35
C TYR A 154 -7.15 6.93 -20.43
N ASP A 155 -8.30 7.26 -21.03
CA ASP A 155 -8.44 8.35 -21.99
C ASP A 155 -8.16 9.70 -21.30
N LYS A 156 -8.72 9.93 -20.10
CA LYS A 156 -8.46 11.15 -19.30
C LYS A 156 -7.00 11.29 -18.90
N ALA A 157 -6.32 10.19 -18.59
CA ALA A 157 -4.89 10.21 -18.28
C ALA A 157 -4.05 10.62 -19.51
N ILE A 158 -4.43 10.14 -20.69
CA ILE A 158 -3.80 10.52 -21.97
C ILE A 158 -4.05 11.99 -22.28
N GLU A 159 -5.30 12.46 -22.19
CA GLU A 159 -5.65 13.87 -22.40
C GLU A 159 -4.82 14.78 -21.48
N ARG A 160 -4.73 14.43 -20.19
CA ARG A 160 -3.92 15.17 -19.21
C ARG A 160 -2.44 15.24 -19.60
N VAL A 161 -1.86 14.13 -20.07
CA VAL A 161 -0.45 14.09 -20.50
C VAL A 161 -0.26 14.97 -21.73
N PHE A 162 -1.21 15.01 -22.67
CA PHE A 162 -1.12 15.91 -23.83
C PHE A 162 -1.33 17.38 -23.49
N ASP A 163 -2.26 17.69 -22.58
CA ASP A 163 -2.59 19.05 -22.11
C ASP A 163 -1.50 19.68 -21.22
N ALA A 164 -0.63 18.85 -20.64
CA ALA A 164 0.49 19.31 -19.81
C ALA A 164 1.45 20.23 -20.59
N ARG A 165 1.75 21.38 -19.98
CA ARG A 165 2.55 22.47 -20.57
C ARG A 165 4.05 22.34 -20.34
N ASN A 166 4.45 21.51 -19.38
CA ASN A 166 5.84 21.26 -19.01
C ASN A 166 5.99 19.83 -18.45
N ASP A 167 7.24 19.38 -18.32
CA ASP A 167 7.56 18.00 -17.92
C ASP A 167 7.14 17.68 -16.48
N PHE A 168 7.10 18.68 -15.58
CA PHE A 168 6.58 18.50 -14.22
C PHE A 168 5.08 18.18 -14.23
N GLU A 169 4.28 18.91 -15.01
CA GLU A 169 2.84 18.66 -15.17
C GLU A 169 2.55 17.28 -15.78
N VAL A 170 3.37 16.84 -16.75
CA VAL A 170 3.26 15.49 -17.33
C VAL A 170 3.34 14.42 -16.23
N LEU A 171 4.29 14.56 -15.30
CA LEU A 171 4.46 13.65 -14.17
C LEU A 171 3.54 13.92 -12.99
N ASP A 172 2.60 14.87 -13.06
CA ASP A 172 1.72 15.24 -11.94
C ASP A 172 2.49 15.84 -10.74
N LEU A 173 3.55 16.60 -11.01
CA LEU A 173 4.45 17.17 -10.00
C LEU A 173 4.45 18.71 -10.04
N PRO A 174 4.68 19.38 -8.89
CA PRO A 174 4.90 20.82 -8.88
C PRO A 174 6.24 21.17 -9.53
N ALA A 175 6.28 22.29 -10.26
CA ALA A 175 7.50 22.83 -10.87
C ALA A 175 8.42 23.43 -9.80
N GLN A 176 9.24 22.58 -9.19
CA GLN A 176 10.24 22.92 -8.19
C GLN A 176 11.48 22.03 -8.33
N LEU A 177 12.57 22.38 -7.64
CA LEU A 177 13.74 21.51 -7.57
C LEU A 177 13.39 20.23 -6.81
N ILE A 178 13.71 19.07 -7.39
CA ILE A 178 13.46 17.75 -6.79
C ILE A 178 14.79 17.04 -6.55
N GLU A 179 15.25 17.07 -5.30
CA GLU A 179 16.48 16.38 -4.89
C GLU A 179 16.26 14.86 -4.75
N ASP A 180 15.13 14.43 -4.17
CA ASP A 180 14.79 13.01 -4.06
C ASP A 180 14.28 12.44 -5.41
N LYS A 181 15.21 11.83 -6.16
CA LYS A 181 14.91 11.12 -7.42
C LYS A 181 13.89 9.98 -7.25
N GLY A 182 13.68 9.49 -6.02
CA GLY A 182 12.62 8.53 -5.70
C GLY A 182 11.21 9.08 -5.96
N ILE A 183 10.99 10.39 -5.80
CA ILE A 183 9.72 11.06 -6.11
C ILE A 183 9.44 10.96 -7.62
N LEU A 184 10.43 11.29 -8.46
CA LEU A 184 10.32 11.20 -9.93
C LEU A 184 10.01 9.78 -10.38
N LYS A 185 10.70 8.78 -9.83
CA LYS A 185 10.45 7.35 -10.15
C LYS A 185 9.03 6.90 -9.77
N ARG A 186 8.55 7.31 -8.59
CA ARG A 186 7.18 7.00 -8.15
C ARG A 186 6.14 7.66 -9.05
N ALA A 187 6.34 8.94 -9.40
CA ALA A 187 5.46 9.69 -10.29
C ALA A 187 5.43 9.09 -11.70
N TYR A 188 6.60 8.81 -12.27
CA TYR A 188 6.73 8.12 -13.56
C TYR A 188 6.00 6.77 -13.58
N ARG A 189 6.23 5.90 -12.58
CA ARG A 189 5.53 4.61 -12.50
C ARG A 189 4.02 4.76 -12.46
N LYS A 190 3.51 5.73 -11.69
CA LYS A 190 2.06 6.02 -11.58
C LYS A 190 1.48 6.40 -12.95
N ILE A 191 2.09 7.36 -13.65
CA ILE A 191 1.56 7.88 -14.92
C ILE A 191 1.76 6.88 -16.06
N SER A 192 2.94 6.26 -16.16
CA SER A 192 3.24 5.25 -17.18
C SER A 192 2.26 4.09 -17.15
N LEU A 193 1.83 3.63 -15.97
CA LEU A 193 0.80 2.59 -15.85
C LEU A 193 -0.58 3.05 -16.36
N ALA A 194 -0.90 4.34 -16.26
CA ALA A 194 -2.16 4.90 -16.72
C ALA A 194 -2.20 5.12 -18.25
N VAL A 195 -1.04 5.37 -18.88
CA VAL A 195 -0.94 5.60 -20.33
C VAL A 195 -0.39 4.40 -21.11
N HIS A 196 -0.10 3.27 -20.44
CA HIS A 196 0.52 2.11 -21.09
C HIS A 196 -0.38 1.49 -22.19
N PRO A 197 0.12 1.25 -23.42
CA PRO A 197 -0.70 0.79 -24.54
C PRO A 197 -1.26 -0.64 -24.38
N ASP A 198 -0.67 -1.49 -23.53
CA ASP A 198 -1.22 -2.82 -23.21
C ASP A 198 -2.52 -2.74 -22.39
N LYS A 199 -2.66 -1.69 -21.57
CA LYS A 199 -3.82 -1.51 -20.67
C LYS A 199 -4.84 -0.52 -21.22
N ASN A 200 -4.42 0.32 -22.16
CA ASN A 200 -5.16 1.44 -22.68
C ASN A 200 -5.37 1.27 -24.19
N GLN A 201 -6.64 1.15 -24.61
CA GLN A 201 -7.00 0.95 -26.02
C GLN A 201 -6.99 2.23 -26.87
N HIS A 202 -6.61 3.37 -26.28
CA HIS A 202 -6.59 4.64 -26.97
C HIS A 202 -5.49 4.67 -28.06
N PRO A 203 -5.77 5.21 -29.27
CA PRO A 203 -4.82 5.20 -30.38
C PRO A 203 -3.51 5.93 -30.06
N GLN A 204 -3.55 6.94 -29.19
CA GLN A 204 -2.39 7.74 -28.80
C GLN A 204 -1.71 7.27 -27.49
N ALA A 205 -2.06 6.09 -26.96
CA ALA A 205 -1.47 5.58 -25.71
C ALA A 205 0.06 5.44 -25.80
N ALA A 206 0.57 4.97 -26.94
CA ALA A 206 2.01 4.87 -27.17
C ALA A 206 2.70 6.25 -27.15
N ASP A 207 2.11 7.26 -27.78
CA ASP A 207 2.66 8.61 -27.83
C ASP A 207 2.62 9.30 -26.46
N ALA A 208 1.53 9.11 -25.70
CA ALA A 208 1.43 9.59 -24.33
C ALA A 208 2.46 8.90 -23.41
N PHE A 209 2.72 7.61 -23.62
CA PHE A 209 3.76 6.88 -22.89
C PHE A 209 5.16 7.42 -23.21
N ARG A 210 5.46 7.71 -24.48
CA ARG A 210 6.73 8.36 -24.89
C ARG A 210 6.88 9.74 -24.27
N LYS A 211 5.85 10.59 -24.33
CA LYS A 211 5.86 11.92 -23.69
C LYS A 211 6.10 11.82 -22.19
N THR A 212 5.47 10.85 -21.52
CA THR A 212 5.67 10.58 -20.09
C THR A 212 7.11 10.16 -19.77
N TYR A 213 7.72 9.34 -20.62
CA TYR A 213 9.13 8.96 -20.46
C TYR A 213 10.09 10.12 -20.71
N GLY A 214 9.89 10.91 -21.77
CA GLY A 214 10.71 12.10 -22.04
C GLY A 214 10.72 13.08 -20.87
N ALA A 215 9.54 13.32 -20.27
CA ALA A 215 9.42 14.15 -19.07
C ALA A 215 10.20 13.56 -17.88
N PHE A 216 10.16 12.23 -17.70
CA PHE A 216 10.95 11.57 -16.67
C PHE A 216 12.46 11.66 -16.91
N GLU A 217 12.93 11.44 -18.14
CA GLU A 217 14.34 11.52 -18.48
C GLU A 217 14.89 12.94 -18.29
N THR A 218 14.13 13.96 -18.73
CA THR A 218 14.50 15.38 -18.59
C THR A 218 14.56 15.81 -17.12
N LEU A 219 13.63 15.35 -16.28
CA LEU A 219 13.63 15.69 -14.85
C LEU A 219 14.62 14.88 -14.01
N MET A 220 15.02 13.70 -14.49
CA MET A 220 16.03 12.88 -13.83
C MET A 220 17.42 13.53 -13.92
N ASP A 221 17.71 14.25 -14.99
CA ASP A 221 18.91 15.05 -15.15
C ASP A 221 18.79 16.39 -14.40
N ASP A 222 19.69 16.63 -13.44
CA ASP A 222 19.71 17.87 -12.64
C ASP A 222 19.95 19.12 -13.48
N ARG A 223 20.80 19.02 -14.51
CA ARG A 223 21.14 20.11 -15.43
C ARG A 223 19.91 20.52 -16.23
N GLN A 224 19.19 19.55 -16.79
CA GLN A 224 17.99 19.78 -17.59
C GLN A 224 16.80 20.23 -16.73
N MET A 225 16.62 19.66 -15.53
CA MET A 225 15.60 20.10 -14.57
C MET A 225 15.79 21.57 -14.19
N ARG A 226 17.02 22.00 -13.89
CA ARG A 226 17.35 23.41 -13.58
C ARG A 226 17.08 24.31 -14.77
N ARG A 227 17.47 23.91 -15.98
CA ARG A 227 17.15 24.63 -17.22
C ARG A 227 15.64 24.84 -17.38
N LEU A 228 14.83 23.80 -17.16
CA LEU A 228 13.37 23.90 -17.26
C LEU A 228 12.80 24.87 -16.20
N LEU A 229 13.28 24.80 -14.96
CA LEU A 229 12.87 25.73 -13.90
C LEU A 229 13.27 27.18 -14.20
N TRP A 230 14.45 27.40 -14.80
CA TRP A 230 14.89 28.70 -15.25
C TRP A 230 13.97 29.27 -16.33
N VAL A 231 13.64 28.47 -17.36
CA VAL A 231 12.68 28.88 -18.41
C VAL A 231 11.29 29.18 -17.84
N LEU A 232 10.86 28.44 -16.81
CA LEU A 232 9.59 28.66 -16.11
C LEU A 232 9.64 29.86 -15.14
N GLY A 233 10.78 30.52 -14.97
CA GLY A 233 10.97 31.63 -14.03
C GLY A 233 10.81 31.22 -12.56
N LYS A 234 11.11 29.95 -12.25
CA LYS A 234 11.01 29.36 -10.91
C LYS A 234 12.35 29.20 -10.21
N LEU A 235 13.45 29.50 -10.90
CA LEU A 235 14.79 29.49 -10.34
C LEU A 235 15.19 30.91 -9.94
N ASP A 236 15.78 31.06 -8.75
CA ASP A 236 16.30 32.34 -8.28
C ASP A 236 17.68 32.60 -8.92
N PRO A 237 17.85 33.66 -9.74
CA PRO A 237 19.11 33.93 -10.43
C PRO A 237 20.27 34.29 -9.49
N ASP A 238 20.00 34.68 -8.24
CA ASP A 238 21.03 35.10 -7.27
C ASP A 238 21.54 33.93 -6.41
N ALA A 239 20.91 32.76 -6.47
CA ALA A 239 21.20 31.61 -5.61
C ALA A 239 22.09 30.53 -6.26
N GLU A 240 22.36 30.60 -7.57
CA GLU A 240 23.10 29.56 -8.30
C GLU A 240 24.26 30.11 -9.16
N GLU A 241 25.32 29.31 -9.30
CA GLU A 241 26.43 29.55 -10.23
C GLU A 241 25.91 29.76 -11.66
N PRO A 242 26.49 30.70 -12.45
CA PRO A 242 26.03 30.99 -13.80
C PRO A 242 26.12 29.74 -14.67
N PHE A 243 24.96 29.25 -15.10
CA PHE A 243 24.83 28.11 -16.00
C PHE A 243 25.35 28.52 -17.39
N ALA A 244 26.53 28.04 -17.76
CA ALA A 244 27.11 28.26 -19.08
C ALA A 244 26.39 27.36 -20.11
N PHE A 245 25.80 27.98 -21.13
CA PHE A 245 25.25 27.26 -22.26
C PHE A 245 26.40 26.93 -23.21
N ASP A 246 26.75 25.64 -23.34
CA ASP A 246 27.68 25.20 -24.38
C ASP A 246 26.87 24.98 -25.66
N GLU A 247 27.25 25.67 -26.75
CA GLU A 247 26.56 25.63 -28.06
C GLU A 247 26.60 24.24 -28.71
N ASP A 248 27.46 23.33 -28.24
CA ASP A 248 27.59 21.95 -28.73
C ASP A 248 26.48 20.99 -28.20
N GLU A 249 25.61 21.42 -27.27
CA GLU A 249 24.53 20.59 -26.69
C GLU A 249 23.22 20.56 -27.51
N GLU A 250 23.10 21.37 -28.59
CA GLU A 250 21.88 21.34 -29.44
C GLU A 250 21.70 20.00 -30.18
N ASP A 251 22.78 19.28 -30.45
CA ASP A 251 22.75 17.96 -31.11
C ASP A 251 22.48 16.78 -30.14
N GLU A 252 22.63 16.99 -28.81
CA GLU A 252 22.24 16.02 -27.77
C GLU A 252 20.73 16.07 -27.46
N LEU A 253 20.00 17.00 -28.08
CA LEU A 253 18.55 17.14 -28.01
C LEU A 253 17.81 16.18 -28.95
N PHE A 254 18.46 15.11 -29.43
CA PHE A 254 17.74 14.02 -30.08
C PHE A 254 16.89 13.31 -29.01
N GLN A 255 15.61 13.72 -28.94
CA GLN A 255 14.58 13.10 -28.11
C GLN A 255 14.25 11.70 -28.62
N TRP A 256 15.21 10.78 -28.51
CA TRP A 256 15.20 9.44 -29.09
C TRP A 256 13.94 8.64 -28.71
N TRP A 257 13.35 8.96 -27.56
CA TRP A 257 12.12 8.35 -27.06
C TRP A 257 10.90 8.61 -27.95
N TRP A 258 10.88 9.65 -28.79
CA TRP A 258 9.80 9.85 -29.77
C TRP A 258 9.80 8.81 -30.88
N GLU A 259 10.97 8.28 -31.23
CA GLU A 259 11.13 7.23 -32.25
C GLU A 259 11.20 5.82 -31.63
N ALA A 260 11.49 5.74 -30.34
CA ALA A 260 11.56 4.48 -29.61
C ALA A 260 10.20 3.76 -29.51
N SER A 261 10.26 2.44 -29.50
CA SER A 261 9.11 1.60 -29.13
C SER A 261 8.95 1.53 -27.60
N VAL A 262 7.72 1.29 -27.12
CA VAL A 262 7.44 1.14 -25.68
C VAL A 262 8.33 0.08 -25.01
N PRO A 263 8.57 -1.11 -25.59
CA PRO A 263 9.49 -2.08 -25.01
C PRO A 263 10.95 -1.60 -24.93
N GLU A 264 11.40 -0.76 -25.86
CA GLU A 264 12.75 -0.17 -25.80
C GLU A 264 12.87 0.82 -24.65
N ILE A 265 11.84 1.65 -24.44
CA ILE A 265 11.75 2.58 -23.31
C ILE A 265 11.75 1.81 -21.98
N GLU A 266 10.91 0.79 -21.83
CA GLU A 266 10.86 -0.04 -20.61
C GLU A 266 12.21 -0.70 -20.30
N LYS A 267 12.91 -1.16 -21.34
CA LYS A 267 14.25 -1.74 -21.22
C LYS A 267 15.25 -0.68 -20.72
N GLN A 268 15.23 0.52 -21.27
CA GLN A 268 16.09 1.65 -20.89
C GLN A 268 15.86 2.08 -19.42
N VAL A 269 14.60 2.25 -19.01
CA VAL A 269 14.25 2.57 -17.60
C VAL A 269 14.84 1.55 -16.63
N ALA A 270 14.71 0.26 -16.96
CA ALA A 270 15.20 -0.80 -16.09
C ALA A 270 16.74 -0.94 -16.13
N GLU A 271 17.40 -0.53 -17.22
CA GLU A 271 18.85 -0.37 -17.30
C GLU A 271 19.33 0.79 -16.41
N LEU A 272 18.69 1.95 -16.49
CA LEU A 272 19.04 3.11 -15.68
C LEU A 272 18.86 2.85 -14.17
N GLU A 273 17.74 2.24 -13.79
CA GLU A 273 17.49 1.82 -12.40
C GLU A 273 18.54 0.81 -11.94
N GLY A 274 18.84 -0.19 -12.77
CA GLY A 274 19.81 -1.20 -12.43
C GLY A 274 21.24 -0.69 -12.38
N GLN A 275 21.61 0.30 -13.19
CA GLN A 275 22.91 0.95 -13.15
C GLN A 275 23.12 1.71 -11.84
N GLN A 276 22.16 2.53 -11.42
CA GLN A 276 22.25 3.25 -10.13
C GLN A 276 22.42 2.29 -8.94
N LEU A 277 21.66 1.20 -8.93
CA LEU A 277 21.76 0.19 -7.87
C LEU A 277 23.06 -0.61 -7.95
N ASP A 278 23.58 -0.82 -9.15
CA ASP A 278 24.86 -1.46 -9.38
C ASP A 278 26.02 -0.57 -8.93
N GLU A 279 26.00 0.73 -9.23
CA GLU A 279 26.95 1.73 -8.75
C GLU A 279 26.93 1.84 -7.22
N PHE A 280 25.73 1.88 -6.62
CA PHE A 280 25.58 1.80 -5.17
C PHE A 280 26.21 0.52 -4.62
N GLY A 281 25.95 -0.62 -5.27
CA GLY A 281 26.62 -1.87 -4.96
C GLY A 281 28.14 -1.76 -5.10
N ALA A 282 28.69 -1.20 -6.18
CA ALA A 282 30.14 -1.04 -6.34
C ALA A 282 30.75 -0.20 -5.23
N MET A 283 30.11 0.91 -4.86
CA MET A 283 30.60 1.85 -3.85
C MET A 283 30.67 1.23 -2.45
N TRP A 284 29.61 0.50 -2.04
CA TRP A 284 29.51 -0.03 -0.68
C TRP A 284 29.94 -1.50 -0.55
N ILE A 285 30.04 -2.22 -1.67
CA ILE A 285 30.29 -3.67 -1.72
C ILE A 285 31.70 -4.03 -2.21
N SER A 286 32.44 -3.13 -2.87
CA SER A 286 33.75 -3.46 -3.46
C SER A 286 34.94 -3.40 -2.47
N ASP A 287 34.88 -4.17 -1.39
CA ASP A 287 36.07 -4.44 -0.56
C ASP A 287 36.99 -5.54 -1.14
N GLY A 288 36.69 -6.03 -2.35
CA GLY A 288 37.40 -7.13 -3.00
C GLY A 288 37.05 -8.51 -2.44
N LEU A 289 36.05 -8.62 -1.56
CA LEU A 289 35.64 -9.88 -0.94
C LEU A 289 34.50 -10.57 -1.73
N GLY A 290 34.75 -11.80 -2.19
CA GLY A 290 33.80 -12.59 -2.98
C GLY A 290 34.22 -12.78 -4.43
N ALA A 291 33.42 -13.51 -5.20
CA ALA A 291 33.67 -13.69 -6.63
C ALA A 291 33.20 -12.47 -7.44
N ASP A 292 33.82 -12.22 -8.60
CA ASP A 292 33.41 -11.11 -9.47
C ASP A 292 32.02 -11.39 -10.06
N VAL A 293 31.15 -10.37 -10.02
CA VAL A 293 29.85 -10.43 -10.68
C VAL A 293 29.97 -10.56 -12.19
N ALA A 294 31.09 -10.11 -12.79
CA ALA A 294 31.37 -10.28 -14.21
C ALA A 294 31.45 -11.76 -14.62
N ASP A 295 31.82 -12.65 -13.69
CA ASP A 295 31.87 -14.10 -13.91
C ASP A 295 30.48 -14.77 -13.86
N VAL A 296 29.45 -14.05 -13.41
CA VAL A 296 28.08 -14.57 -13.36
C VAL A 296 27.50 -14.64 -14.77
N ARG A 297 27.40 -15.87 -15.28
CA ARG A 297 26.93 -16.13 -16.63
C ARG A 297 25.42 -15.99 -16.79
N TRP A 298 25.03 -15.65 -18.01
CA TRP A 298 23.65 -15.69 -18.46
C TRP A 298 23.15 -17.13 -18.63
N ILE A 299 21.86 -17.36 -18.40
CA ILE A 299 21.15 -18.58 -18.78
C ILE A 299 20.06 -18.26 -19.79
N GLY A 300 20.00 -19.04 -20.88
CA GLY A 300 18.96 -18.93 -21.89
C GLY A 300 17.60 -19.43 -21.38
N LEU A 301 16.52 -18.81 -21.87
CA LEU A 301 15.15 -19.10 -21.46
C LEU A 301 14.77 -20.59 -21.61
N ALA A 302 15.16 -21.24 -22.71
CA ALA A 302 14.85 -22.66 -22.93
C ALA A 302 15.47 -23.58 -21.87
N VAL A 303 16.73 -23.33 -21.50
CA VAL A 303 17.44 -24.10 -20.47
C VAL A 303 16.83 -23.82 -19.10
N ALA A 304 16.53 -22.55 -18.79
CA ALA A 304 15.89 -22.17 -17.54
C ALA A 304 14.52 -22.83 -17.36
N LYS A 305 13.68 -22.88 -18.41
CA LYS A 305 12.39 -23.58 -18.41
C LYS A 305 12.52 -25.07 -18.13
N ARG A 306 13.50 -25.73 -18.75
CA ARG A 306 13.76 -27.16 -18.50
C ARG A 306 14.14 -27.37 -17.03
N LEU A 307 15.03 -26.55 -16.48
CA LEU A 307 15.44 -26.65 -15.07
C LEU A 307 14.29 -26.34 -14.09
N HIS A 308 13.43 -25.39 -14.43
CA HIS A 308 12.22 -25.07 -13.68
C HIS A 308 11.28 -26.28 -13.62
N LYS A 309 10.94 -26.87 -14.76
CA LYS A 309 10.09 -28.07 -14.85
C LYS A 309 10.65 -29.27 -14.09
N GLU A 310 11.98 -29.43 -14.08
CA GLU A 310 12.66 -30.53 -13.38
C GLU A 310 12.89 -30.26 -11.87
N GLY A 311 12.57 -29.05 -11.37
CA GLY A 311 12.87 -28.66 -9.99
C GLY A 311 14.38 -28.64 -9.68
N LYS A 312 15.21 -28.41 -10.70
CA LYS A 312 16.69 -28.45 -10.63
C LYS A 312 17.34 -27.06 -10.65
N ALA A 313 16.59 -26.03 -10.28
CA ALA A 313 17.13 -24.69 -10.07
C ALA A 313 16.36 -23.98 -8.95
N ILE A 314 17.03 -23.03 -8.30
CA ILE A 314 16.40 -22.11 -7.36
C ILE A 314 16.11 -20.84 -8.15
N PHE A 315 14.85 -20.42 -8.23
CA PHE A 315 14.48 -19.17 -8.88
C PHE A 315 14.35 -18.06 -7.86
N VAL A 316 14.94 -16.90 -8.15
CA VAL A 316 14.92 -15.73 -7.28
C VAL A 316 14.47 -14.51 -8.07
N ASP A 317 13.39 -13.90 -7.62
CA ASP A 317 12.82 -12.67 -8.15
C ASP A 317 13.33 -11.49 -7.32
N VAL A 318 14.01 -10.54 -7.97
CA VAL A 318 14.60 -9.39 -7.28
C VAL A 318 13.88 -8.08 -7.57
N ARG A 319 12.69 -8.18 -8.17
CA ARG A 319 11.80 -7.03 -8.38
C ARG A 319 11.13 -6.62 -7.08
N ASP A 320 10.40 -5.52 -7.14
CA ASP A 320 9.64 -5.03 -6.01
C ASP A 320 8.55 -6.04 -5.64
N TYR A 321 8.18 -6.07 -4.37
CA TYR A 321 7.18 -7.01 -3.88
C TYR A 321 5.85 -6.89 -4.63
N VAL A 322 5.46 -5.67 -5.02
CA VAL A 322 4.25 -5.40 -5.80
C VAL A 322 4.30 -6.11 -7.17
N ASP A 323 5.45 -6.07 -7.86
CA ASP A 323 5.65 -6.73 -9.15
C ASP A 323 5.64 -8.26 -9.02
N PHE A 324 6.23 -8.77 -7.93
CA PHE A 324 6.22 -10.18 -7.59
C PHE A 324 4.78 -10.69 -7.39
N VAL A 325 3.97 -9.96 -6.62
CA VAL A 325 2.56 -10.28 -6.39
C VAL A 325 1.73 -10.14 -7.66
N ALA A 326 2.02 -9.17 -8.53
CA ALA A 326 1.32 -9.04 -9.81
C ALA A 326 1.53 -10.24 -10.75
N GLY A 327 2.70 -10.88 -10.67
CA GLY A 327 2.96 -12.15 -11.29
C GLY A 327 4.45 -12.50 -11.32
N HIS A 328 4.79 -13.72 -10.96
CA HIS A 328 6.17 -14.21 -10.86
C HIS A 328 6.32 -15.61 -11.45
N ILE A 329 7.56 -16.07 -11.66
CA ILE A 329 7.82 -17.45 -12.07
C ILE A 329 7.41 -18.38 -10.93
N GLU A 330 6.61 -19.40 -11.22
CA GLU A 330 6.09 -20.33 -10.22
C GLU A 330 7.20 -20.90 -9.31
N GLY A 331 7.04 -20.80 -8.00
CA GLY A 331 8.01 -21.29 -7.03
C GLY A 331 9.28 -20.44 -6.88
N ALA A 332 9.33 -19.25 -7.48
CA ALA A 332 10.40 -18.29 -7.24
C ALA A 332 10.29 -17.66 -5.85
N TYR A 333 11.45 -17.40 -5.24
CA TYR A 333 11.55 -16.65 -3.99
C TYR A 333 11.59 -15.15 -4.27
N SER A 334 10.82 -14.37 -3.52
CA SER A 334 10.86 -12.91 -3.58
C SER A 334 11.98 -12.38 -2.69
N THR A 335 12.97 -11.72 -3.28
CA THR A 335 14.03 -11.01 -2.55
C THR A 335 14.24 -9.63 -3.19
N PRO A 336 13.33 -8.67 -2.94
CA PRO A 336 13.40 -7.35 -3.55
C PRO A 336 14.75 -6.69 -3.28
N LEU A 337 15.41 -6.18 -4.32
CA LEU A 337 16.71 -5.55 -4.16
C LEU A 337 16.67 -4.29 -3.28
N PRO A 338 15.67 -3.38 -3.38
CA PRO A 338 15.59 -2.23 -2.48
C PRO A 338 15.55 -2.66 -1.00
N ASP A 339 14.72 -3.64 -0.67
CA ASP A 339 14.60 -4.15 0.70
C ASP A 339 15.92 -4.79 1.20
N MET A 340 16.69 -5.40 0.30
CA MET A 340 18.02 -5.93 0.66
C MET A 340 19.03 -4.84 0.98
N ILE A 341 18.93 -3.69 0.32
CA ILE A 341 19.78 -2.53 0.60
C ILE A 341 19.39 -1.93 1.96
N ASP A 342 18.09 -1.76 2.20
CA ASP A 342 17.59 -1.08 3.41
C ASP A 342 17.67 -1.96 4.66
N TYR A 343 17.39 -3.27 4.53
CA TYR A 343 17.25 -4.18 5.67
C TYR A 343 18.29 -5.29 5.72
N GLY A 344 19.15 -5.41 4.70
CA GLY A 344 20.22 -6.39 4.62
C GLY A 344 19.79 -7.77 4.10
N VAL A 345 20.74 -8.45 3.44
CA VAL A 345 20.53 -9.73 2.72
C VAL A 345 19.91 -10.83 3.58
N VAL A 346 20.41 -11.02 4.81
CA VAL A 346 20.00 -12.14 5.68
C VAL A 346 18.53 -12.00 6.08
N ASN A 347 18.11 -10.79 6.46
CA ASN A 347 16.73 -10.52 6.88
C ASN A 347 15.75 -10.80 5.74
N ILE A 348 16.05 -10.31 4.55
CA ILE A 348 15.21 -10.55 3.37
C ILE A 348 15.17 -12.03 3.00
N PHE A 349 16.29 -12.74 3.08
CA PHE A 349 16.31 -14.16 2.74
C PHE A 349 15.53 -15.02 3.74
N MET A 350 15.54 -14.65 5.03
CA MET A 350 14.73 -15.32 6.05
C MET A 350 13.23 -15.07 5.84
N GLN A 351 12.84 -13.89 5.34
CA GLN A 351 11.45 -13.56 5.02
C GLN A 351 10.97 -14.18 3.71
N ALA A 352 11.84 -14.28 2.71
CA ALA A 352 11.54 -14.84 1.39
C ALA A 352 11.08 -16.32 1.47
N GLY A 353 11.60 -17.06 2.43
CA GLY A 353 11.17 -18.42 2.74
C GLY A 353 12.13 -19.13 3.68
N GLN A 354 11.59 -19.87 4.66
CA GLN A 354 12.39 -20.56 5.69
C GLN A 354 13.40 -21.57 5.10
N ASP A 355 13.19 -22.03 3.87
CA ASP A 355 14.02 -23.02 3.21
C ASP A 355 14.97 -22.45 2.13
N LEU A 356 14.94 -21.14 1.84
CA LEU A 356 15.81 -20.51 0.83
C LEU A 356 17.30 -20.67 1.18
N ILE A 357 17.70 -20.17 2.35
CA ILE A 357 19.10 -20.26 2.82
C ILE A 357 19.55 -21.74 2.92
N PRO A 358 18.79 -22.64 3.57
CA PRO A 358 19.12 -24.06 3.57
C PRO A 358 19.26 -24.67 2.17
N LYS A 359 18.39 -24.34 1.21
CA LYS A 359 18.47 -24.84 -0.17
C LYS A 359 19.73 -24.39 -0.88
N MET A 360 20.11 -23.12 -0.71
CA MET A 360 21.33 -22.55 -1.31
C MET A 360 22.59 -23.20 -0.74
N LEU A 361 22.66 -23.39 0.57
CA LEU A 361 23.85 -23.92 1.25
C LEU A 361 23.99 -25.45 1.17
N ARG A 362 22.88 -26.21 1.28
CA ARG A 362 22.92 -27.69 1.28
C ARG A 362 23.03 -28.28 -0.11
N ARG A 363 22.71 -27.53 -1.17
CA ARG A 363 22.71 -28.01 -2.54
C ARG A 363 23.57 -27.09 -3.43
N PRO A 364 24.90 -27.00 -3.19
CA PRO A 364 25.79 -26.08 -3.90
C PRO A 364 25.89 -26.35 -5.42
N LYS A 365 25.46 -27.53 -5.88
CA LYS A 365 25.39 -27.90 -7.30
C LYS A 365 24.13 -27.40 -8.01
N LEU A 366 23.12 -26.94 -7.28
CA LEU A 366 21.91 -26.38 -7.88
C LEU A 366 22.18 -24.94 -8.35
N PRO A 367 21.91 -24.63 -9.63
CA PRO A 367 22.01 -23.27 -10.11
C PRO A 367 20.98 -22.37 -9.44
N ILE A 368 21.43 -21.20 -9.03
CA ILE A 368 20.58 -20.11 -8.54
C ILE A 368 20.31 -19.19 -9.73
N ILE A 369 19.07 -19.19 -10.23
CA ILE A 369 18.64 -18.38 -11.35
C ILE A 369 17.97 -17.13 -10.80
N VAL A 370 18.63 -15.99 -10.98
CA VAL A 370 18.12 -14.69 -10.57
C VAL A 370 17.57 -13.92 -11.76
N TYR A 371 16.48 -13.20 -11.54
CA TYR A 371 15.85 -12.39 -12.58
C TYR A 371 15.21 -11.12 -12.00
N SER A 372 15.16 -10.09 -12.84
CA SER A 372 14.41 -8.85 -12.64
C SER A 372 13.41 -8.66 -13.79
N GLU A 373 12.85 -7.46 -13.96
CA GLU A 373 11.84 -7.18 -15.00
C GLU A 373 12.41 -7.49 -16.40
N VAL A 374 13.53 -6.86 -16.71
CA VAL A 374 14.42 -7.22 -17.81
C VAL A 374 15.77 -7.62 -17.24
N ALA A 375 16.59 -8.27 -18.06
CA ALA A 375 17.92 -8.67 -17.66
C ALA A 375 18.93 -8.17 -18.70
N THR A 376 19.50 -7.02 -18.36
CA THR A 376 20.43 -6.20 -19.15
C THR A 376 21.77 -6.13 -18.42
N PRO A 377 22.89 -5.72 -19.05
CA PRO A 377 24.19 -5.68 -18.38
C PRO A 377 24.15 -5.01 -17.00
N PHE A 378 23.40 -3.91 -16.86
CA PHE A 378 23.24 -3.13 -15.63
C PHE A 378 21.79 -3.21 -15.09
N SER A 379 21.34 -4.39 -14.65
CA SER A 379 19.98 -4.58 -14.10
C SER A 379 20.00 -4.91 -12.61
N ARG A 380 18.85 -4.76 -11.92
CA ARG A 380 18.66 -5.17 -10.51
C ARG A 380 19.25 -6.56 -10.21
N CYS A 381 19.07 -7.52 -11.10
CA CYS A 381 19.63 -8.87 -10.91
C CYS A 381 21.17 -8.92 -10.87
N ARG A 382 21.90 -7.98 -11.49
CA ARG A 382 23.36 -7.88 -11.38
C ARG A 382 23.79 -7.34 -10.02
N ALA A 383 23.18 -6.23 -9.60
CA ALA A 383 23.44 -5.65 -8.29
C ALA A 383 23.17 -6.68 -7.19
N TRP A 384 22.05 -7.40 -7.24
CA TRP A 384 21.73 -8.50 -6.33
C TRP A 384 22.81 -9.60 -6.29
N CYS A 385 23.37 -9.98 -7.45
CA CYS A 385 24.47 -10.96 -7.49
C CYS A 385 25.70 -10.49 -6.72
N ARG A 386 26.05 -9.20 -6.77
CA ARG A 386 27.19 -8.65 -5.99
C ARG A 386 26.96 -8.83 -4.50
N TRP A 387 25.76 -8.44 -4.02
CA TRP A 387 25.36 -8.63 -2.62
C TRP A 387 25.47 -10.10 -2.20
N LEU A 388 24.94 -11.01 -3.02
CA LEU A 388 25.00 -12.44 -2.73
C LEU A 388 26.43 -12.98 -2.68
N LEU A 389 27.26 -12.65 -3.68
CA LEU A 389 28.62 -13.17 -3.77
C LEU A 389 29.53 -12.64 -2.66
N ARG A 390 29.29 -11.42 -2.17
CA ARG A 390 29.97 -10.92 -0.96
C ARG A 390 29.48 -11.63 0.30
N ALA A 391 28.17 -11.68 0.52
CA ALA A 391 27.58 -12.33 1.70
C ALA A 391 27.94 -13.82 1.78
N GLY A 392 27.98 -14.48 0.63
CA GLY A 392 28.31 -15.89 0.45
C GLY A 392 29.74 -16.17 0.02
N HIS A 393 30.71 -15.26 0.22
CA HIS A 393 32.06 -15.38 -0.36
C HIS A 393 32.78 -16.72 -0.09
N LYS A 394 32.45 -17.44 0.99
CA LYS A 394 32.99 -18.79 1.29
C LYS A 394 32.14 -19.94 0.76
N THR A 395 30.85 -19.72 0.52
CA THR A 395 29.84 -20.78 0.32
C THR A 395 29.21 -20.77 -1.07
N ILE A 396 29.17 -19.62 -1.74
CA ILE A 396 28.52 -19.40 -3.02
C ILE A 396 29.57 -18.90 -4.02
N GLN A 397 29.67 -19.61 -5.13
CA GLN A 397 30.60 -19.30 -6.21
C GLN A 397 29.85 -18.61 -7.36
N ALA A 398 30.51 -17.73 -8.11
CA ALA A 398 29.91 -17.10 -9.31
C ALA A 398 29.38 -18.14 -10.31
N GLY A 399 30.08 -19.28 -10.43
CA GLY A 399 29.67 -20.42 -11.24
C GLY A 399 28.36 -21.09 -10.83
N GLN A 400 27.84 -20.85 -9.62
CA GLN A 400 26.54 -21.35 -9.15
C GLN A 400 25.38 -20.40 -9.53
N VAL A 401 25.66 -19.11 -9.67
CA VAL A 401 24.64 -18.09 -9.95
C VAL A 401 24.49 -17.89 -11.45
N ARG A 402 23.26 -17.72 -11.93
CA ARG A 402 22.93 -17.47 -13.33
C ARG A 402 21.90 -16.37 -13.44
N ARG A 403 22.10 -15.46 -14.40
CA ARG A 403 21.15 -14.40 -14.71
C ARG A 403 20.24 -14.81 -15.85
N LEU A 404 18.93 -14.75 -15.65
CA LEU A 404 17.95 -15.15 -16.66
C LEU A 404 17.94 -14.17 -17.83
N ARG A 405 18.31 -14.59 -19.04
CA ARG A 405 18.27 -13.74 -20.24
C ARG A 405 16.85 -13.21 -20.48
N GLY A 406 16.74 -11.89 -20.62
CA GLY A 406 15.45 -11.22 -20.87
C GLY A 406 14.56 -11.04 -19.64
N GLY A 407 14.99 -11.47 -18.46
CA GLY A 407 14.20 -11.32 -17.23
C GLY A 407 12.84 -12.02 -17.28
N ILE A 408 11.88 -11.53 -16.50
CA ILE A 408 10.50 -12.03 -16.53
C ILE A 408 9.76 -11.58 -17.79
N PHE A 409 10.15 -10.45 -18.40
CA PHE A 409 9.60 -10.01 -19.68
C PHE A 409 9.85 -11.05 -20.78
N GLY A 410 11.10 -11.47 -20.95
CA GLY A 410 11.48 -12.52 -21.91
C GLY A 410 10.86 -13.87 -21.56
N TRP A 411 10.71 -14.18 -20.28
CA TRP A 411 10.00 -15.37 -19.82
C TRP A 411 8.53 -15.40 -20.27
N ARG A 412 7.81 -14.29 -20.07
CA ARG A 412 6.42 -14.10 -20.53
C ARG A 412 6.31 -14.27 -22.04
N HIS A 413 7.16 -13.56 -22.78
CA HIS A 413 7.11 -13.51 -24.24
C HIS A 413 7.44 -14.84 -24.93
N LYS A 414 7.97 -15.81 -24.18
CA LYS A 414 8.24 -17.16 -24.67
C LYS A 414 7.29 -18.21 -24.10
N ASP A 415 6.17 -17.82 -23.49
CA ASP A 415 5.18 -18.71 -22.85
C ASP A 415 5.75 -19.47 -21.65
N GLY A 416 6.46 -18.76 -20.77
CA GLY A 416 6.93 -19.32 -19.50
C GLY A 416 5.80 -19.39 -18.47
N PRO A 417 5.76 -20.42 -17.60
CA PRO A 417 4.74 -20.52 -16.56
C PRO A 417 4.88 -19.38 -15.55
N ILE A 418 3.76 -18.75 -15.21
CA ILE A 418 3.69 -17.63 -14.27
C ILE A 418 2.55 -17.87 -13.30
N THR A 419 2.82 -17.62 -12.04
CA THR A 419 1.83 -17.62 -10.98
C THR A 419 1.30 -16.20 -10.79
N ARG A 420 -0.02 -16.06 -10.78
CA ARG A 420 -0.72 -14.84 -10.35
C ARG A 420 -1.53 -15.22 -9.11
N PRO A 421 -1.21 -14.70 -7.91
CA PRO A 421 -1.91 -15.03 -6.66
C PRO A 421 -3.40 -14.64 -6.59
N ILE A 422 -4.03 -14.20 -7.68
CA ILE A 422 -5.46 -13.83 -7.70
C ILE A 422 -6.38 -15.06 -7.79
N ASP A 423 -5.84 -16.26 -8.07
CA ASP A 423 -6.59 -17.52 -7.98
C ASP A 423 -6.57 -18.10 -6.55
N GLY A 424 -7.25 -17.41 -5.61
CA GLY A 424 -7.86 -18.00 -4.41
C GLY A 424 -6.98 -18.69 -3.34
N GLY A 425 -5.68 -18.81 -3.55
CA GLY A 425 -4.73 -19.29 -2.54
C GLY A 425 -4.08 -18.11 -1.84
N ALA A 426 -4.46 -17.85 -0.58
CA ALA A 426 -3.74 -16.88 0.23
C ALA A 426 -2.23 -17.19 0.14
N PRO A 427 -1.36 -16.22 -0.21
CA PRO A 427 0.06 -16.40 0.02
C PRO A 427 0.22 -16.70 1.51
N THR A 428 1.02 -17.70 1.85
CA THR A 428 1.39 -18.00 3.24
C THR A 428 2.23 -16.84 3.76
N ILE A 429 1.56 -15.74 4.10
CA ILE A 429 2.10 -14.71 4.96
C ILE A 429 2.15 -15.38 6.32
N ALA A 430 3.34 -15.73 6.79
CA ALA A 430 3.54 -15.99 8.21
C ALA A 430 3.36 -14.65 8.94
N SER A 431 2.10 -14.22 9.08
CA SER A 431 1.71 -13.14 9.97
C SER A 431 1.88 -13.66 11.39
N GLY A 432 3.12 -13.58 11.87
CA GLY A 432 3.54 -13.94 13.21
C GLY A 432 4.41 -12.84 13.78
N VAL A 433 3.90 -11.61 13.79
CA VAL A 433 4.37 -10.61 14.78
C VAL A 433 3.53 -10.86 16.03
N PRO A 434 4.06 -11.52 17.08
CA PRO A 434 3.48 -11.34 18.40
C PRO A 434 3.74 -9.87 18.78
N ASN A 435 2.65 -9.12 18.93
CA ASN A 435 2.67 -7.86 19.65
C ASN A 435 3.27 -8.10 21.04
N GLY A 436 4.44 -7.52 21.30
CA GLY A 436 5.01 -7.40 22.65
C GLY A 436 6.40 -8.02 22.80
N ALA A 437 7.44 -7.23 22.48
CA ALA A 437 8.72 -7.17 23.20
C ALA A 437 9.70 -6.23 22.44
N LEU A 438 9.43 -4.92 22.47
CA LEU A 438 10.46 -3.91 22.28
C LEU A 438 10.67 -3.25 23.65
N ALA A 439 11.43 -3.94 24.49
CA ALA A 439 12.09 -3.37 25.64
C ALA A 439 13.44 -4.09 25.78
N ASP A 440 14.49 -3.28 25.83
CA ASP A 440 15.88 -3.62 26.17
C ASP A 440 16.72 -4.39 25.14
N ALA A 441 17.41 -3.61 24.30
CA ALA A 441 18.79 -3.92 23.91
C ALA A 441 19.64 -2.64 24.03
N PRO A 442 20.88 -2.73 24.57
CA PRO A 442 21.74 -1.57 24.81
C PRO A 442 22.35 -1.07 23.50
N ALA A 443 22.52 0.25 23.41
CA ALA A 443 23.18 0.91 22.29
C ALA A 443 24.68 0.55 22.19
N PRO A 444 25.26 0.50 20.99
CA PRO A 444 26.69 0.74 20.79
C PRO A 444 27.03 2.23 20.98
#